data_AF-A0A8T5QAK6-F1
#
_entry.id   AF-A0A8T5QAK6-F1
#
_cell.length_a   1.000
_cell.length_b   1.000
_cell.length_c   1.000
_cell.angle_alpha   90.00
_cell.angle_beta   90.00
_cell.angle_gamma   90.00
#
_symmetry.space_group_name_H-M   'P 1'
#
loop_
_entity.id
_entity.type
_entity.pdbx_description
1 polymer ?
#
loop_
_entity_poly.entity_id
_entity_poly.type
_entity_poly.pdbx_seq_one_letter_code
_entity_poly.pdbx_strand_id
1 'polypeptide(L)'
;MKNAQISDAKCIICREGITNPICPECLAKEIKYWRPELETSLAMPETSTGSVRCVFCGKGMNICAHCYSRDIYDLIKEEFPWLAEEFIERFDFGLREELA
;
A
#
# COMPACT_ATOMS: atom_id res chain seq x y z
N MET A 1 16.48 -13.34 22.92
CA MET A 1 15.29 -13.45 22.04
C MET A 1 14.64 -12.08 22.02
N LYS A 2 14.62 -11.37 20.89
CA LYS A 2 13.98 -10.05 20.80
C LYS A 2 12.48 -10.30 20.65
N ASN A 3 11.71 -9.96 21.69
CA ASN A 3 10.25 -9.97 21.63
C ASN A 3 9.82 -9.08 20.45
N ALA A 4 9.33 -9.70 19.38
CA ALA A 4 8.55 -8.99 18.38
C ALA A 4 7.30 -8.48 19.12
N GLN A 5 7.27 -7.19 19.44
CA GLN A 5 6.05 -6.54 19.91
C GLN A 5 5.01 -6.77 18.83
N ILE A 6 4.03 -7.63 19.11
CA ILE A 6 2.82 -7.73 18.28
C ILE A 6 2.11 -6.40 18.49
N SER A 7 2.37 -5.44 17.62
CA SER A 7 1.62 -4.19 17.64
C SER A 7 0.20 -4.52 17.21
N ASP A 8 -0.80 -4.18 18.04
CA ASP A 8 -2.24 -4.16 17.71
C ASP A 8 -2.59 -3.12 16.61
N ALA A 9 -1.65 -2.87 15.71
CA ALA A 9 -1.74 -1.84 14.73
C ALA A 9 -2.59 -2.35 13.56
N LYS A 10 -3.83 -1.89 13.58
CA LYS A 10 -4.84 -2.21 12.59
C LYS A 10 -4.90 -1.14 11.51
N CYS A 11 -5.18 -1.56 10.28
CA CYS A 11 -5.50 -0.68 9.19
C CYS A 11 -6.77 0.11 9.52
N ILE A 12 -6.78 1.42 9.29
CA ILE A 12 -7.98 2.25 9.52
C ILE A 12 -9.09 1.98 8.50
N ILE A 13 -8.73 1.42 7.34
CA ILE A 13 -9.65 1.11 6.23
C ILE A 13 -10.32 -0.24 6.47
N CYS A 14 -9.56 -1.35 6.39
CA CYS A 14 -10.12 -2.70 6.52
C CYS A 14 -10.22 -3.23 7.97
N ARG A 15 -9.65 -2.53 8.96
CA ARG A 15 -9.60 -2.96 10.38
C ARG A 15 -8.81 -4.23 10.67
N GLU A 16 -8.11 -4.78 9.67
CA GLU A 16 -7.21 -5.93 9.83
C GLU A 16 -5.82 -5.51 10.32
N GLY A 17 -5.04 -6.48 10.81
CA GLY A 17 -3.67 -6.24 11.25
C GLY A 17 -2.75 -5.83 10.10
N ILE A 18 -1.91 -4.82 10.30
CA ILE A 18 -0.90 -4.42 9.31
C ILE A 18 0.27 -5.42 9.37
N THR A 19 0.28 -6.39 8.47
CA THR A 19 1.31 -7.44 8.37
C THR A 19 2.47 -7.06 7.46
N ASN A 20 2.23 -6.16 6.49
CA ASN A 20 3.26 -5.60 5.62
C ASN A 20 3.44 -4.09 5.92
N PRO A 21 4.44 -3.72 6.73
CA PRO A 21 4.64 -2.36 7.21
C PRO A 21 5.39 -1.48 6.17
N ILE A 22 4.81 -1.32 4.99
CA ILE A 22 5.27 -0.34 3.98
C ILE A 22 4.25 0.80 3.96
N CYS A 23 4.67 2.02 4.30
CA CYS A 23 3.74 3.14 4.28
C CYS A 23 3.32 3.52 2.85
N PRO A 24 2.14 4.14 2.69
CA PRO A 24 1.67 4.64 1.40
C PRO A 24 2.70 5.48 0.64
N GLU A 25 3.45 6.37 1.32
CA GLU A 25 4.47 7.20 0.66
C GLU A 25 5.60 6.37 0.04
N CYS A 26 6.09 5.34 0.73
CA CYS A 26 7.16 4.48 0.21
C CYS A 26 6.62 3.59 -0.91
N LEU A 27 5.41 3.07 -0.77
CA LEU A 27 4.78 2.26 -1.81
C LEU A 27 4.47 3.07 -3.07
N ALA A 28 3.99 4.31 -2.91
CA ALA A 28 3.81 5.27 -4.01
C ALA A 28 5.11 5.51 -4.77
N LYS A 29 6.24 5.68 -4.07
CA LYS A 29 7.56 5.85 -4.71
C LYS A 29 7.97 4.64 -5.54
N GLU A 30 7.72 3.43 -5.05
CA GLU A 30 8.00 2.21 -5.82
C GLU A 30 7.11 2.09 -7.06
N ILE A 31 5.81 2.43 -6.95
CA ILE A 31 4.89 2.44 -8.09
C ILE A 31 5.34 3.50 -9.12
N LYS A 32 5.68 4.71 -8.67
CA LYS A 32 6.22 5.77 -9.52
C LYS A 32 7.52 5.36 -10.20
N TYR A 33 8.40 4.65 -9.51
CA TYR A 33 9.65 4.16 -10.10
C TYR A 33 9.39 3.11 -11.19
N TRP A 34 8.39 2.25 -10.99
CA TRP A 34 7.97 1.26 -11.99
C TRP A 34 7.30 1.88 -13.22
N ARG A 35 6.39 2.84 -13.01
CA ARG A 35 5.63 3.55 -14.05
C ARG A 35 5.51 5.03 -13.68
N PRO A 36 6.45 5.87 -14.12
CA PRO A 36 6.44 7.32 -13.85
C PRO A 36 5.18 8.03 -14.33
N GLU A 37 4.52 7.51 -15.37
CA GLU A 37 3.26 8.02 -15.90
C GLU A 37 2.08 7.96 -14.92
N LEU A 38 2.18 7.15 -13.86
CA LEU A 38 1.15 7.05 -12.82
C LEU A 38 1.29 8.11 -11.72
N GLU A 39 2.31 8.98 -11.76
CA GLU A 39 2.59 9.96 -10.71
C GLU A 39 1.37 10.84 -10.35
N THR A 40 0.59 11.25 -11.36
CA THR A 40 -0.60 12.09 -11.16
C THR A 40 -1.74 11.36 -10.45
N SER A 41 -1.76 10.03 -10.52
CA SER A 41 -2.81 9.17 -9.96
C SER A 41 -2.43 8.64 -8.57
N LEU A 42 -1.19 8.86 -8.12
CA LEU A 42 -0.73 8.44 -6.79
C LEU A 42 -1.16 9.45 -5.71
N ALA A 43 -2.22 9.12 -4.97
CA ALA A 43 -2.57 9.84 -3.76
C ALA A 43 -1.45 9.67 -2.72
N MET A 44 -0.73 10.74 -2.38
CA MET A 44 0.17 10.74 -1.23
C MET A 44 -0.60 11.19 0.00
N PRO A 45 -1.03 10.28 0.91
CA PRO A 45 -1.69 10.70 2.12
C PRO A 45 -0.73 11.55 2.96
N GLU A 46 -1.22 12.70 3.41
CA GLU A 46 -0.47 13.55 4.34
C GLU A 46 -0.19 12.77 5.62
N THR A 47 1.10 12.48 5.87
CA THR A 47 1.67 11.98 7.13
C THR A 47 0.71 11.11 7.96
N SER A 48 0.73 9.80 7.74
CA SER A 48 -0.03 8.88 8.59
C SER A 48 0.63 8.80 9.98
N THR A 49 -0.07 9.24 11.01
CA THR A 49 0.33 9.03 12.40
C THR A 49 -0.27 7.70 12.86
N GLY A 50 0.56 6.66 12.94
CA GLY A 50 0.15 5.32 13.36
C GLY A 50 1.21 4.62 14.18
N SER A 51 0.80 3.57 14.90
CA SER A 51 1.68 2.80 15.79
C SER A 51 2.60 1.82 15.06
N VAL A 52 2.25 1.39 13.83
CA VAL A 52 3.20 0.71 12.94
C VAL A 52 4.15 1.74 12.36
N ARG A 53 5.43 1.37 12.30
CA ARG A 53 6.44 2.13 11.57
C ARG A 53 6.77 1.46 10.25
N CYS A 54 6.87 2.26 9.21
CA CYS A 54 7.35 1.82 7.91
C CYS A 54 8.77 1.24 8.02
N VAL A 55 9.02 0.07 7.43
CA VAL A 55 10.35 -0.56 7.43
C VAL A 55 11.39 0.20 6.60
N PHE A 56 10.97 1.03 5.64
CA PHE A 56 11.88 1.78 4.78
C PHE A 56 12.22 3.17 5.32
N CYS A 57 11.23 3.93 5.80
CA CYS A 57 11.45 5.33 6.22
C CYS A 57 11.25 5.59 7.71
N GLY A 58 10.79 4.60 8.48
CA GLY A 58 10.57 4.71 9.93
C GLY A 58 9.41 5.61 10.38
N LYS A 59 8.69 6.25 9.44
CA LYS A 59 7.48 7.03 9.71
C LYS A 59 6.35 6.14 10.20
N GLY A 60 5.47 6.71 11.02
CA GLY A 60 4.22 6.05 11.41
C GLY A 60 3.34 5.74 10.19
N MET A 61 2.48 4.74 10.32
CA MET A 61 1.47 4.41 9.32
C MET A 61 0.28 3.70 9.95
N ASN A 62 -0.89 3.90 9.36
CA ASN A 62 -2.16 3.34 9.82
C ASN A 62 -3.01 2.76 8.67
N ILE A 63 -2.49 2.74 7.43
CA ILE A 63 -3.11 2.10 6.26
C ILE A 63 -2.20 0.94 5.85
N CYS A 64 -2.76 -0.24 5.60
CA CYS A 64 -1.98 -1.40 5.13
C CYS A 64 -1.66 -1.28 3.63
N ALA A 65 -0.62 -2.01 3.19
CA ALA A 65 -0.23 -2.06 1.79
C ALA A 65 -1.37 -2.55 0.87
N HIS A 66 -2.18 -3.51 1.34
CA HIS A 66 -3.33 -4.02 0.59
C HIS A 66 -4.34 -2.92 0.25
N CYS A 67 -4.88 -2.20 1.24
CA CYS A 67 -5.87 -1.15 0.99
C CYS A 67 -5.31 -0.02 0.13
N TYR A 68 -4.04 0.37 0.35
CA TYR A 68 -3.43 1.38 -0.50
C TYR A 68 -3.29 0.89 -1.95
N SER A 69 -2.79 -0.33 -2.16
CA SER A 69 -2.68 -0.90 -3.51
C SER A 69 -4.04 -1.10 -4.16
N ARG A 70 -5.10 -1.37 -3.40
CA ARG A 70 -6.46 -1.48 -3.91
C ARG A 70 -6.96 -0.16 -4.51
N ASP A 71 -6.81 0.93 -3.77
CA ASP A 71 -7.17 2.27 -4.26
C ASP A 71 -6.42 2.62 -5.55
N ILE A 72 -5.12 2.32 -5.61
CA ILE A 72 -4.31 2.56 -6.81
C ILE A 72 -4.73 1.63 -7.96
N TYR A 73 -5.05 0.37 -7.68
CA TYR A 73 -5.53 -0.57 -8.69
C TYR A 73 -6.84 -0.08 -9.33
N ASP A 74 -7.80 0.37 -8.52
CA ASP A 74 -9.09 0.86 -9.01
C ASP A 74 -8.88 2.09 -9.93
N LEU A 75 -7.98 3.01 -9.55
CA LEU A 75 -7.58 4.15 -10.40
C LEU A 75 -6.91 3.69 -11.72
N ILE A 76 -5.96 2.77 -11.65
CA ILE A 76 -5.29 2.22 -12.84
C ILE A 76 -6.30 1.52 -13.75
N LYS A 77 -7.25 0.79 -13.19
CA LYS A 77 -8.27 0.07 -13.98
C LYS A 77 -9.18 1.04 -14.74
N GLU A 78 -9.49 2.20 -14.15
CA GLU A 78 -10.28 3.24 -14.78
C GLU A 78 -9.49 4.03 -15.84
N GLU A 79 -8.26 4.44 -15.55
CA GLU A 79 -7.47 5.32 -16.41
C GLU A 79 -6.59 4.57 -17.43
N PHE A 80 -6.05 3.41 -17.04
CA PHE A 80 -5.04 2.64 -17.78
C PHE A 80 -5.32 1.12 -17.70
N PRO A 81 -6.48 0.62 -18.18
CA PRO A 81 -6.92 -0.76 -17.96
C PRO A 81 -5.92 -1.83 -18.44
N TRP A 82 -5.08 -1.51 -19.44
CA TRP A 82 -4.05 -2.42 -19.93
C TRP A 82 -2.88 -2.63 -18.95
N LEU A 83 -2.72 -1.76 -17.94
CA LEU A 83 -1.71 -1.90 -16.87
C LEU A 83 -2.22 -2.66 -15.64
N ALA A 84 -3.52 -2.91 -15.55
CA ALA A 84 -4.14 -3.46 -14.34
C ALA A 84 -3.60 -4.86 -13.98
N GLU A 85 -3.38 -5.72 -14.98
CA GLU A 85 -2.81 -7.05 -14.77
C GLU A 85 -1.36 -6.98 -14.30
N GLU A 86 -0.51 -6.19 -14.99
CA GLU A 86 0.89 -5.99 -14.61
C GLU A 86 1.02 -5.38 -13.21
N PHE A 87 0.09 -4.49 -12.82
CA PHE A 87 0.05 -3.91 -11.48
C PHE A 87 -0.16 -5.00 -10.43
N ILE A 88 -1.15 -5.87 -10.63
CA ILE A 88 -1.43 -6.98 -9.71
C ILE A 88 -0.24 -7.94 -9.61
N GLU A 89 0.46 -8.24 -10.71
CA GLU A 89 1.66 -9.09 -10.68
C GLU A 89 2.77 -8.55 -9.76
N ARG A 90 2.83 -7.22 -9.58
CA ARG A 90 3.92 -6.54 -8.90
C ARG A 90 3.55 -6.01 -7.52
N PHE A 91 2.28 -5.66 -7.32
CA PHE A 91 1.74 -5.01 -6.12
C PHE A 91 0.52 -5.73 -5.57
N ASP A 92 0.51 -7.07 -5.68
CA ASP A 92 -0.60 -7.94 -5.28
C ASP A 92 -1.10 -7.64 -3.86
N PHE A 93 -0.28 -7.83 -2.82
CA PHE A 93 -0.68 -7.69 -1.41
C PHE A 93 -2.06 -8.29 -1.06
N GLY A 94 -2.52 -9.33 -1.76
CA GLY A 94 -3.83 -9.96 -1.56
C GLY A 94 -4.94 -9.49 -2.52
N LEU A 95 -4.59 -8.72 -3.56
CA LEU A 95 -5.54 -8.22 -4.56
C LEU A 95 -6.05 -9.34 -5.46
N ARG A 96 -5.22 -10.34 -5.80
CA ARG A 96 -5.67 -11.47 -6.65
C ARG A 96 -6.81 -12.24 -6.02
N GLU A 97 -6.70 -12.52 -4.73
CA GLU A 97 -7.73 -13.23 -3.98
C GLU A 97 -9.01 -12.41 -3.81
N GLU A 98 -8.90 -11.08 -3.71
CA GLU A 98 -10.04 -10.18 -3.56
C GLU A 98 -10.82 -9.97 -4.88
N LEU A 99 -10.12 -9.95 -6.02
CA LEU A 99 -10.66 -9.60 -7.33
C LEU A 99 -11.13 -10.78 -8.18
N ALA A 100 -10.90 -12.01 -7.72
CA ALA A 100 -11.30 -13.26 -8.38
C ALA A 100 -12.82 -13.51 -8.31
#